data_AF-A6X429-F1
#
_entry.id   AF-A6X429-F1
#
_cell.length_a   1.000
_cell.length_b   1.000
_cell.length_c   1.000
_cell.angle_alpha   90.00
_cell.angle_beta   90.00
_cell.angle_gamma   90.00
#
_symmetry.space_group_name_H-M   'P 1'
#
loop_
_entity.id
_entity.type
_entity.pdbx_description
1 polymer ?
#
loop_
_entity_poly.entity_id
_entity_poly.type
_entity_poly.pdbx_seq_one_letter_code
_entity_poly.pdbx_strand_id
1 'polypeptide(L)'
;MIFKNVGTVMPVWNLHRVDPGFIYIVENHGKYKIGKSKRARIRLSAAKTWLPDMKLVGHKPFWGMSHHERCFHTGFARYWYSGEWFDFNGDDNVKDILLQGFTAFSDEDPDRNSVDFIYWFNGDGMAEFVREQVTQKLSLPRFQRQESFNQRRSD
;
A
#
# COMPACT_ATOMS: atom_id res chain seq x y z
N MET A 1 -19.29 11.99 6.80
CA MET A 1 -17.84 11.87 7.09
C MET A 1 -17.52 10.40 7.19
N ILE A 2 -16.52 9.89 6.45
CA ILE A 2 -16.19 8.45 6.36
C ILE A 2 -15.64 7.92 7.70
N PHE A 3 -14.83 8.72 8.40
CA PHE A 3 -14.18 8.35 9.66
C PHE A 3 -14.96 8.85 10.89
N LYS A 4 -16.12 8.26 11.19
CA LYS A 4 -16.98 8.73 12.32
C LYS A 4 -16.54 8.20 13.69
N ASN A 5 -15.88 7.05 13.73
CA ASN A 5 -15.64 6.28 14.96
C ASN A 5 -14.18 6.38 15.45
N VAL A 6 -13.49 7.48 15.16
CA VAL A 6 -12.07 7.67 15.53
C VAL A 6 -11.88 7.50 17.04
N GLY A 7 -10.86 6.76 17.45
CA GLY A 7 -10.51 6.53 18.85
C GLY A 7 -11.23 5.35 19.50
N THR A 8 -12.18 4.72 18.81
CA THR A 8 -12.86 3.51 19.29
C THR A 8 -12.14 2.24 18.83
N VAL A 9 -12.59 1.08 19.34
CA VAL A 9 -12.08 -0.24 18.94
C VAL A 9 -13.16 -0.99 18.16
N MET A 10 -12.78 -1.64 17.07
CA MET A 10 -13.63 -2.56 16.34
C MET A 10 -13.74 -3.87 17.14
N PRO A 11 -14.94 -4.47 17.24
CA PRO A 11 -15.10 -5.76 17.92
C PRO A 11 -14.40 -6.91 17.17
N VAL A 12 -14.05 -6.69 15.91
CA VAL A 12 -13.31 -7.64 15.07
C VAL A 12 -11.81 -7.38 15.22
N TRP A 13 -11.07 -8.42 15.63
CA TRP A 13 -9.61 -8.41 15.82
C TRP A 13 -9.06 -7.34 16.78
N ASN A 14 -9.91 -6.72 17.62
CA ASN A 14 -9.55 -5.58 18.47
C ASN A 14 -8.85 -4.46 17.69
N LEU A 15 -9.24 -4.23 16.44
CA LEU A 15 -8.63 -3.19 15.61
C LEU A 15 -8.98 -1.80 16.14
N HIS A 16 -7.95 -1.01 16.45
CA HIS A 16 -8.12 0.36 16.90
C HIS A 16 -8.40 1.29 15.71
N ARG A 17 -9.48 2.07 15.78
CA ARG A 17 -9.84 3.08 14.77
C ARG A 17 -8.99 4.35 14.95
N VAL A 18 -7.71 4.25 14.63
CA VAL A 18 -6.71 5.32 14.75
C VAL A 18 -6.09 5.64 13.40
N ASP A 19 -5.37 6.77 13.30
CA ASP A 19 -4.71 7.23 12.07
C ASP A 19 -5.60 7.10 10.80
N PRO A 20 -6.79 7.73 10.79
CA PRO A 20 -7.68 7.69 9.64
C PRO A 20 -7.05 8.38 8.43
N GLY A 21 -7.22 7.76 7.27
CA GLY A 21 -6.87 8.38 6.01
C GLY A 21 -7.07 7.43 4.85
N PHE A 22 -6.41 7.74 3.75
CA PHE A 22 -6.58 7.02 2.51
C PHE A 22 -5.24 6.55 1.99
N ILE A 23 -5.22 5.36 1.41
CA ILE A 23 -4.14 4.89 0.57
C ILE A 23 -4.58 5.05 -0.87
N TYR A 24 -3.65 5.44 -1.73
CA TYR A 24 -3.89 5.56 -3.16
C TYR A 24 -2.80 4.88 -3.96
N ILE A 25 -3.21 4.41 -5.13
CA ILE A 25 -2.29 3.93 -6.16
C ILE A 25 -2.50 4.76 -7.41
N VAL A 26 -1.41 5.33 -7.91
CA VAL A 26 -1.39 5.94 -9.25
C VAL A 26 -0.39 5.19 -10.12
N GLU A 27 -0.73 5.05 -11.39
CA GLU A 27 0.13 4.49 -12.43
C GLU A 27 0.64 5.61 -13.33
N ASN A 28 1.90 5.51 -13.74
CA ASN A 28 2.51 6.40 -14.70
C ASN A 28 3.59 5.66 -15.50
N HIS A 29 3.39 5.50 -16.80
CA HIS A 29 4.30 4.80 -17.72
C HIS A 29 4.76 3.42 -17.22
N GLY A 30 3.82 2.59 -16.76
CA GLY A 30 4.05 1.23 -16.27
C GLY A 30 4.61 1.15 -14.85
N LYS A 31 4.85 2.28 -14.18
CA LYS A 31 5.27 2.32 -12.77
C LYS A 31 4.13 2.72 -11.86
N TYR A 32 4.12 2.17 -10.65
CA TYR A 32 3.03 2.33 -9.71
C TYR A 32 3.53 3.02 -8.45
N LYS A 33 2.86 4.10 -8.06
CA LYS A 33 3.13 4.79 -6.79
C LYS A 33 2.09 4.37 -5.77
N ILE A 34 2.54 3.89 -4.62
CA ILE A 34 1.68 3.60 -3.47
C ILE A 34 1.92 4.68 -2.43
N GLY A 35 0.92 5.52 -2.17
CA GLY A 35 1.06 6.61 -1.22
C GLY A 35 -0.17 6.79 -0.35
N LYS A 36 -0.08 7.71 0.60
CA LYS A 36 -1.17 7.98 1.54
C LYS A 36 -1.55 9.45 1.64
N SER A 37 -2.77 9.73 2.11
CA SER A 37 -3.26 11.08 2.34
C SER A 37 -4.34 11.13 3.42
N LYS A 38 -4.32 12.17 4.25
CA LYS A 38 -5.45 12.51 5.14
C LYS A 38 -6.60 13.20 4.38
N ARG A 39 -6.33 13.79 3.21
CA ARG A 39 -7.29 14.54 2.40
C ARG A 39 -7.22 14.11 0.94
N ALA A 40 -8.23 13.36 0.52
CA ALA A 40 -8.32 12.74 -0.80
C ALA A 40 -8.09 13.69 -1.97
N ARG A 41 -8.97 14.69 -2.08
CA ARG A 41 -9.10 15.52 -3.28
C ARG A 41 -7.90 16.44 -3.50
N ILE A 42 -7.34 17.01 -2.43
CA ILE A 42 -6.25 17.98 -2.52
C ILE A 42 -4.96 17.30 -3.00
N ARG A 43 -4.63 16.12 -2.46
CA ARG A 43 -3.38 15.43 -2.80
C ARG A 43 -3.35 14.97 -4.25
N LEU A 44 -4.45 14.39 -4.74
CA LEU A 44 -4.56 13.92 -6.13
C LEU A 44 -4.59 15.08 -7.12
N SER A 45 -5.29 16.18 -6.80
CA SER A 45 -5.29 17.38 -7.64
C SER A 45 -3.89 17.97 -7.79
N ALA A 46 -3.12 18.07 -6.69
CA ALA A 46 -1.76 18.57 -6.74
C ALA A 46 -0.82 17.65 -7.53
N ALA A 47 -1.01 16.33 -7.43
CA ALA A 47 -0.23 15.37 -8.20
C ALA A 47 -0.47 15.50 -9.72
N LYS A 48 -1.72 15.76 -10.15
CA LYS A 48 -2.04 15.96 -11.59
C LYS A 48 -1.34 17.17 -12.20
N THR A 49 -0.95 18.16 -11.40
CA THR A 49 -0.19 19.32 -11.87
C THR A 49 1.22 18.95 -12.34
N TRP A 50 1.83 17.95 -11.71
CA TRP A 50 3.21 17.53 -11.99
C TRP A 50 3.29 16.24 -12.82
N LEU A 51 2.23 15.44 -12.80
CA LEU A 51 2.10 14.18 -13.53
C LEU A 51 0.72 14.16 -14.21
N PRO A 52 0.53 14.90 -15.32
CA PRO A 52 -0.78 15.05 -15.95
C PRO A 52 -1.33 13.74 -16.49
N ASP A 53 -0.45 12.87 -17.00
CA ASP A 53 -0.82 11.60 -17.64
C ASP A 53 -1.00 10.44 -16.64
N MET A 54 -0.86 10.71 -15.33
CA MET A 54 -1.02 9.65 -14.34
C MET A 54 -2.45 9.11 -14.32
N LYS A 55 -2.58 7.79 -14.22
CA LYS A 55 -3.85 7.11 -14.03
C LYS A 55 -4.06 6.81 -12.56
N LEU A 56 -5.16 7.28 -11.98
CA LEU A 56 -5.57 6.85 -10.65
C LEU A 56 -6.10 5.42 -10.73
N VAL A 57 -5.45 4.48 -10.05
CA VAL A 57 -5.91 3.10 -9.92
C VAL A 57 -7.00 3.03 -8.85
N GLY A 58 -6.79 3.67 -7.71
CA GLY A 58 -7.76 3.70 -6.63
C GLY A 58 -7.33 4.60 -5.49
N HIS A 59 -8.29 4.91 -4.60
CA HIS A 59 -8.08 5.77 -3.45
C HIS A 59 -9.03 5.35 -2.32
N LYS A 60 -8.54 4.49 -1.43
CA LYS A 60 -9.35 3.68 -0.52
C LYS A 60 -9.16 4.11 0.94
N PRO A 61 -10.24 4.28 1.73
CA PRO A 61 -10.15 4.69 3.14
C PRO A 61 -9.69 3.53 4.04
N PHE A 62 -8.88 3.83 5.05
CA PHE A 62 -8.40 2.86 6.05
C PHE A 62 -8.30 3.49 7.44
N TRP A 63 -8.44 2.67 8.47
CA TRP A 63 -7.82 2.91 9.78
C TRP A 63 -6.37 2.44 9.75
N GLY A 64 -5.49 3.10 10.49
CA GLY A 64 -4.07 2.76 10.54
C GLY A 64 -3.36 3.02 9.22
N MET A 65 -3.74 4.07 8.48
CA MET A 65 -3.26 4.38 7.14
C MET A 65 -1.72 4.29 7.02
N SER A 66 -0.98 4.84 7.99
CA SER A 66 0.50 4.79 7.96
C SER A 66 1.07 3.41 8.19
N HIS A 67 0.38 2.54 8.93
CA HIS A 67 0.79 1.15 9.10
C HIS A 67 0.57 0.37 7.80
N HIS A 68 -0.62 0.47 7.22
CA HIS A 68 -1.00 -0.23 5.99
C HIS A 68 -0.11 0.19 4.80
N GLU A 69 0.17 1.48 4.62
CA GLU A 69 1.12 1.96 3.59
C GLU A 69 2.51 1.31 3.76
N ARG A 70 3.03 1.27 4.99
CA ARG A 70 4.32 0.61 5.25
C ARG A 70 4.27 -0.88 4.92
N CYS A 71 3.17 -1.56 5.26
CA CYS A 71 2.96 -2.96 4.89
C CYS A 71 2.98 -3.15 3.37
N PHE A 72 2.26 -2.34 2.59
CA PHE A 72 2.37 -2.35 1.12
C PHE A 72 3.82 -2.18 0.66
N HIS A 73 4.52 -1.19 1.22
CA HIS A 73 5.90 -0.89 0.82
C HIS A 73 6.89 -2.00 1.15
N THR A 74 6.67 -2.71 2.26
CA THR A 74 7.48 -3.89 2.65
C THR A 74 7.10 -5.12 1.83
N GLY A 75 5.80 -5.39 1.64
CA GLY A 75 5.30 -6.57 0.93
C GLY A 75 5.71 -6.59 -0.54
N PHE A 76 5.85 -5.43 -1.17
CA PHE A 76 6.32 -5.29 -2.56
C PHE A 76 7.78 -4.81 -2.67
N ALA A 77 8.59 -5.00 -1.63
CA ALA A 77 9.97 -4.48 -1.59
C ALA A 77 10.85 -4.92 -2.77
N ARG A 78 10.63 -6.12 -3.33
CA ARG A 78 11.34 -6.63 -4.51
C ARG A 78 11.13 -5.80 -5.77
N TYR A 79 9.96 -5.18 -5.89
CA TYR A 79 9.59 -4.35 -7.04
C TYR A 79 9.88 -2.87 -6.79
N TRP A 80 10.54 -2.53 -5.68
CA TRP A 80 10.84 -1.15 -5.36
C TRP A 80 11.76 -0.51 -6.41
N TYR A 81 11.32 0.63 -6.95
CA TYR A 81 12.08 1.40 -7.92
C TYR A 81 12.78 2.58 -7.25
N SER A 82 12.02 3.48 -6.64
CA SER A 82 12.54 4.65 -5.92
C SER A 82 11.44 5.34 -5.11
N GLY A 83 11.77 5.75 -3.88
CA GLY A 83 10.83 6.43 -3.00
C GLY A 83 9.58 5.57 -2.75
N GLU A 84 8.44 6.03 -3.25
CA GLU A 84 7.14 5.34 -3.14
C GLU A 84 6.72 4.63 -4.44
N TRP A 85 7.63 4.52 -5.41
CA TRP A 85 7.37 3.96 -6.74
C TRP A 85 7.89 2.52 -6.86
N PHE A 86 7.11 1.71 -7.57
CA PHE A 86 7.32 0.30 -7.81
C PHE A 86 7.26 0.02 -9.32
N ASP A 87 8.08 -0.93 -9.77
CA ASP A 87 8.18 -1.38 -11.15
C ASP A 87 8.00 -2.91 -11.17
N PHE A 88 6.89 -3.35 -11.76
CA PHE A 88 6.52 -4.77 -11.87
C PHE A 88 6.79 -5.34 -13.27
N ASN A 89 7.61 -4.67 -14.08
CA ASN A 89 7.97 -5.18 -15.41
C ASN A 89 8.58 -6.58 -15.30
N GLY A 90 8.02 -7.52 -16.05
CA GLY A 90 8.45 -8.92 -16.04
C GLY A 90 7.67 -9.83 -15.07
N ASP A 91 6.80 -9.28 -14.22
CA ASP A 91 5.99 -10.06 -13.27
C ASP A 91 4.54 -9.56 -13.21
N ASP A 92 3.78 -9.89 -14.26
CA ASP A 92 2.37 -9.51 -14.38
C ASP A 92 1.49 -10.14 -13.30
N ASN A 93 1.86 -11.31 -12.79
CA ASN A 93 1.10 -11.99 -11.74
C ASN A 93 1.11 -11.18 -10.44
N VAL A 94 2.28 -10.70 -10.00
CA VAL A 94 2.37 -9.91 -8.78
C VAL A 94 1.78 -8.52 -8.94
N LYS A 95 1.92 -7.93 -10.14
CA LYS A 95 1.20 -6.71 -10.51
C LYS A 95 -0.31 -6.89 -10.38
N ASP A 96 -0.86 -7.99 -10.89
CA ASP A 96 -2.29 -8.29 -10.83
C ASP A 96 -2.77 -8.54 -9.40
N ILE A 97 -1.97 -9.20 -8.55
CA ILE A 97 -2.25 -9.34 -7.11
C ILE A 97 -2.41 -7.95 -6.47
N LEU A 98 -1.48 -7.02 -6.72
CA LEU A 98 -1.58 -5.65 -6.20
C LEU A 98 -2.85 -4.96 -6.71
N LEU A 99 -3.09 -4.96 -8.01
CA LEU A 99 -4.16 -4.17 -8.62
C LEU A 99 -5.55 -4.74 -8.31
N GLN A 100 -5.73 -6.06 -8.41
CA GLN A 100 -7.00 -6.71 -8.09
C GLN A 100 -7.29 -6.62 -6.59
N GLY A 101 -6.31 -6.92 -5.73
CA GLY A 101 -6.46 -6.79 -4.28
C GLY A 101 -6.81 -5.35 -3.87
N PHE A 102 -6.09 -4.36 -4.40
CA PHE A 102 -6.33 -2.97 -4.05
C PHE A 102 -7.66 -2.42 -4.57
N THR A 103 -8.08 -2.80 -5.78
CA THR A 103 -9.35 -2.33 -6.35
C THR A 103 -10.56 -2.98 -5.70
N ALA A 104 -10.41 -4.18 -5.11
CA ALA A 104 -11.47 -4.88 -4.38
C ALA A 104 -11.86 -4.19 -3.05
N PHE A 105 -11.00 -3.35 -2.48
CA PHE A 105 -11.35 -2.57 -1.28
C PHE A 105 -12.50 -1.59 -1.55
N SER A 106 -13.33 -1.36 -0.54
CA SER A 106 -14.44 -0.41 -0.59
C SER A 106 -13.94 1.03 -0.75
N ASP A 107 -14.66 1.87 -1.49
CA ASP A 107 -14.38 3.31 -1.57
C ASP A 107 -14.90 4.09 -0.34
N GLU A 108 -15.73 3.46 0.49
CA GLU A 108 -16.52 4.16 1.53
C GLU A 108 -16.38 3.56 2.94
N ASP A 109 -15.85 2.33 3.06
CA ASP A 109 -15.87 1.57 4.31
C ASP A 109 -14.45 1.30 4.86
N PRO A 110 -13.94 2.15 5.77
CA PRO A 110 -12.62 1.95 6.38
C PRO A 110 -12.58 0.79 7.38
N ASP A 111 -13.70 0.44 8.02
CA ASP A 111 -13.76 -0.69 8.95
C ASP A 111 -13.52 -1.98 8.16
N ARG A 112 -14.30 -2.18 7.09
CA ARG A 112 -14.14 -3.33 6.19
C ARG A 112 -12.75 -3.38 5.58
N ASN A 113 -12.27 -2.27 5.02
CA ASN A 113 -10.96 -2.24 4.36
C ASN A 113 -9.82 -2.61 5.32
N SER A 114 -9.82 -2.10 6.55
CA SER A 114 -8.79 -2.43 7.54
C SER A 114 -8.83 -3.89 8.00
N VAL A 115 -10.00 -4.54 7.98
CA VAL A 115 -10.13 -5.98 8.25
C VAL A 115 -9.69 -6.81 7.03
N ASP A 116 -10.23 -6.49 5.86
CA ASP A 116 -9.95 -7.20 4.60
C ASP A 116 -8.47 -7.12 4.25
N PHE A 117 -7.80 -6.01 4.57
CA PHE A 117 -6.36 -5.87 4.37
C PHE A 117 -5.54 -6.90 5.15
N ILE A 118 -5.93 -7.23 6.38
CA ILE A 118 -5.23 -8.23 7.19
C ILE A 118 -5.33 -9.58 6.50
N TYR A 119 -6.52 -9.98 6.05
CA TYR A 119 -6.69 -11.25 5.36
C TYR A 119 -5.91 -11.31 4.05
N TRP A 120 -6.04 -10.26 3.23
CA TRP A 120 -5.34 -10.17 1.95
C TRP A 120 -3.81 -10.21 2.12
N PHE A 121 -3.27 -9.37 3.00
CA PHE A 121 -1.82 -9.24 3.21
C PHE A 121 -1.19 -10.50 3.80
N ASN A 122 -1.90 -11.24 4.66
CA ASN A 122 -1.42 -12.51 5.18
C ASN A 122 -1.63 -13.68 4.18
N GLY A 123 -2.74 -13.67 3.44
CA GLY A 123 -3.09 -14.72 2.48
C GLY A 123 -2.13 -14.81 1.30
N ASP A 124 -1.64 -13.68 0.81
CA ASP A 124 -0.69 -13.60 -0.31
C ASP A 124 0.78 -13.71 0.11
N GLY A 125 1.06 -14.09 1.37
CA GLY A 125 2.42 -14.29 1.88
C GLY A 125 3.22 -13.00 2.10
N MET A 126 2.63 -11.81 1.91
CA MET A 126 3.34 -10.53 2.08
C MET A 126 3.80 -10.28 3.51
N ALA A 127 3.12 -10.87 4.49
CA ALA A 127 3.52 -10.85 5.89
C ALA A 127 4.92 -11.42 6.14
N GLU A 128 5.39 -12.34 5.28
CA GLU A 128 6.74 -12.92 5.38
C GLU A 128 7.82 -11.86 5.17
N PHE A 129 7.61 -10.89 4.27
CA PHE A 129 8.55 -9.79 4.07
C PHE A 129 8.63 -8.87 5.28
N VAL A 130 7.52 -8.67 5.99
CA VAL A 130 7.53 -7.90 7.25
C VAL A 130 8.32 -8.64 8.32
N ARG A 131 8.10 -9.95 8.45
CA ARG A 131 8.85 -10.80 9.37
C ARG A 131 10.34 -10.82 9.05
N GLU A 132 10.68 -10.91 7.77
CA GLU A 132 12.07 -10.89 7.29
C GLU A 132 12.75 -9.56 7.58
N GLN A 133 12.10 -8.43 7.25
CA GLN A 133 12.61 -7.09 7.55
C GLN A 133 12.92 -6.93 9.04
N VAL A 134 12.00 -7.37 9.91
CA VAL A 134 12.15 -7.30 11.37
C VAL A 134 13.29 -8.20 11.84
N THR A 135 13.37 -9.43 11.35
CA THR A 135 14.45 -10.39 11.65
C THR A 135 15.82 -9.81 11.32
N GLN A 136 15.95 -9.17 10.16
CA GLN A 136 17.18 -8.53 9.70
C GLN A 136 17.45 -7.18 10.38
N LYS A 137 16.49 -6.65 11.17
CA LYS A 137 16.55 -5.34 11.84
C LYS A 137 16.82 -4.19 10.86
N LEU A 138 16.23 -4.24 9.68
CA LEU A 138 16.43 -3.23 8.64
C LEU A 138 15.33 -2.17 8.66
N SER A 139 15.74 -0.92 8.43
CA SER A 139 14.78 0.13 8.07
C SER A 139 14.16 -0.17 6.71
N LEU A 140 12.92 0.29 6.48
CA LEU A 140 12.20 0.05 5.23
C LEU A 140 13.03 0.46 3.98
N PRO A 141 13.67 1.64 3.94
CA PRO A 141 14.48 2.01 2.76
C PRO A 141 15.70 1.12 2.55
N ARG A 142 16.27 0.53 3.60
CA ARG A 142 17.39 -0.42 3.47
C ARG A 142 16.90 -1.76 2.96
N PHE A 143 15.78 -2.24 3.51
CA PHE A 143 15.15 -3.49 3.10
C PHE A 143 14.72 -3.44 1.62
N GLN A 144 14.04 -2.37 1.20
CA GLN A 144 13.64 -2.17 -0.20
C GLN A 144 14.81 -2.17 -1.18
N ARG A 145 15.92 -1.48 -0.84
CA ARG A 145 17.13 -1.49 -1.67
C ARG A 145 17.73 -2.89 -1.78
N GLN A 146 17.76 -3.63 -0.67
CA GLN A 146 18.30 -4.99 -0.65
C GLN A 146 17.44 -5.94 -1.49
N GLU A 147 16.13 -5.97 -1.25
CA GLU A 147 15.22 -6.87 -1.95
C GLU A 147 15.13 -6.58 -3.45
N SER A 148 15.02 -5.31 -3.84
CA SER A 148 15.01 -4.92 -5.26
C SER A 148 16.31 -5.23 -5.98
N PHE A 149 17.46 -5.17 -5.29
CA PHE A 149 18.74 -5.55 -5.87
C PHE A 149 18.88 -7.07 -6.01
N ASN A 150 18.38 -7.84 -5.05
CA ASN A 150 18.37 -9.30 -5.12
C ASN A 150 17.47 -9.82 -6.24
N GLN A 151 16.30 -9.20 -6.45
CA GLN A 151 15.40 -9.51 -7.56
C GLN A 151 16.12 -9.39 -8.90
N ARG A 152 16.75 -8.24 -9.17
CA ARG A 152 17.47 -7.96 -10.43
C ARG A 152 18.68 -8.85 -10.70
N ARG A 153 19.16 -9.60 -9.71
CA ARG A 153 20.25 -10.57 -9.86
C ARG A 153 19.75 -11.99 -10.14
N SER A 154 18.49 -12.25 -9.85
CA SER A 154 17.85 -13.55 -9.99
C SER A 154 17.14 -13.72 -11.33
N ASP A 155 16.95 -12.61 -12.05
CA ASP A 155 16.49 -12.51 -13.44
C ASP A 155 17.69 -12.50 -14.41
#